data_AF-A0A3A4RBQ0-F1
#
_entry.id   AF-A0A3A4RBQ0-F1
#
_cell.length_a   1.000
_cell.length_b   1.000
_cell.length_c   1.000
_cell.angle_alpha   90.00
_cell.angle_beta   90.00
_cell.angle_gamma   90.00
#
_symmetry.space_group_name_H-M   'P 1'
#
loop_
_entity.id
_entity.type
_entity.pdbx_description
1 polymer ?
#
loop_
_entity_poly.entity_id
_entity_poly.type
_entity_poly.pdbx_seq_one_letter_code
_entity_poly.pdbx_strand_id
1 'polypeptide(L)'
;MTGRDDLLARFTQGLSTRTLRHVAEEARLDGESLKDAVERYEIDYAWQVLGSQRLLDACVAALGARLGDPVSDAHRASVVDVLQSAAAAQSTDALMSFDNDVPEHLATLLCVEFDRQSVRATEAA
;
A
#
# COMPACT_ATOMS: atom_id res chain seq x y z
N MET A 1 -7.39 3.81 19.97
CA MET A 1 -7.19 3.40 18.57
C MET A 1 -7.55 1.93 18.46
N THR A 2 -8.44 1.58 17.54
CA THR A 2 -8.72 0.17 17.25
C THR A 2 -7.50 -0.46 16.55
N GLY A 3 -7.35 -1.79 16.57
CA GLY A 3 -6.21 -2.46 15.90
C GLY A 3 -6.12 -2.13 14.41
N ARG A 4 -7.27 -1.88 13.77
CA ARG A 4 -7.38 -1.45 12.37
C ARG A 4 -6.80 -0.06 12.12
N ASP A 5 -7.10 0.91 12.97
CA ASP A 5 -6.61 2.28 12.79
C ASP A 5 -5.09 2.36 13.01
N ASP A 6 -4.54 1.52 13.91
CA ASP A 6 -3.10 1.37 14.09
C ASP A 6 -2.43 0.74 12.87
N LEU A 7 -3.01 -0.34 12.33
CA LEU A 7 -2.55 -0.97 11.09
C LEU A 7 -2.51 0.03 9.92
N LEU A 8 -3.60 0.77 9.73
CA LEU A 8 -3.71 1.77 8.67
C LEU A 8 -2.66 2.87 8.85
N ALA A 9 -2.49 3.39 10.07
CA ALA A 9 -1.48 4.42 10.35
C ALA A 9 -0.07 3.94 10.01
N ARG A 10 0.30 2.71 10.40
CA ARG A 10 1.62 2.12 10.12
C ARG A 10 1.81 1.81 8.63
N PHE A 11 0.75 1.39 7.96
CA PHE A 11 0.78 1.19 6.52
C PHE A 11 1.00 2.51 5.79
N THR A 12 0.19 3.53 6.06
CA THR A 12 0.29 4.87 5.44
C THR A 12 1.63 5.55 5.73
N GLN A 13 2.20 5.39 6.93
CA GLN A 13 3.54 5.92 7.26
C GLN A 13 4.67 5.29 6.45
N GLY A 14 4.50 4.05 5.98
CA GLY A 14 5.48 3.37 5.13
C GLY A 14 5.34 3.67 3.64
N LEU A 15 4.32 4.43 3.23
CA LEU A 15 4.13 4.78 1.83
C LEU A 15 5.10 5.88 1.40
N SER A 16 5.90 5.61 0.37
CA SER A 16 6.72 6.65 -0.26
C SER A 16 5.86 7.47 -1.22
N THR A 17 5.42 8.65 -0.79
CA THR A 17 4.69 9.60 -1.64
C THR A 17 5.47 10.89 -1.83
N ARG A 18 5.28 11.53 -2.98
CA ARG A 18 5.83 12.85 -3.31
C ARG A 18 4.70 13.73 -3.80
N THR A 19 4.79 15.04 -3.58
CA THR A 19 3.79 15.95 -4.14
C THR A 19 4.03 16.16 -5.62
N LEU A 20 2.97 16.44 -6.38
CA LEU A 20 3.07 16.83 -7.79
C LEU A 20 4.07 17.98 -8.01
N ARG A 21 4.09 18.95 -7.08
CA ARG A 21 5.05 20.06 -7.11
C ARG A 21 6.49 19.57 -7.03
N HIS A 22 6.77 18.61 -6.14
CA HIS A 22 8.12 18.09 -5.97
C HIS A 22 8.58 17.36 -7.24
N VAL A 23 7.74 16.49 -7.81
CA VAL A 23 8.06 15.77 -9.04
C VAL A 23 8.25 16.73 -10.23
N ALA A 24 7.45 17.79 -10.33
CA ALA A 24 7.62 18.81 -11.36
C ALA A 24 8.94 19.59 -11.21
N GLU A 25 9.39 19.84 -9.99
CA GLU A 25 10.67 20.50 -9.73
C GLU A 25 11.85 19.58 -10.04
N GLU A 26 11.77 18.28 -9.69
CA GLU A 26 12.77 17.28 -10.05
C GLU A 26 12.93 17.18 -11.57
N ALA A 27 11.81 17.02 -12.30
CA ALA A 27 11.83 16.97 -13.76
C ALA A 27 12.48 18.22 -14.39
N ARG A 28 12.17 19.40 -13.83
CA ARG A 28 12.76 20.68 -14.26
C ARG A 28 14.27 20.73 -14.05
N LEU A 29 14.77 20.19 -12.93
CA LEU A 29 16.20 20.12 -12.63
C LEU A 29 16.92 19.13 -13.54
N ASP A 30 16.27 18.03 -13.89
CA ASP A 30 16.78 17.00 -14.80
C ASP A 30 16.68 17.41 -16.27
N GLY A 31 16.03 18.54 -16.57
CA GLY A 31 15.84 19.05 -17.93
C GLY A 31 14.84 18.23 -18.76
N GLU A 32 14.02 17.40 -18.11
CA GLU A 32 12.95 16.62 -18.73
C GLU A 32 11.58 17.29 -18.50
N SER A 33 10.57 16.90 -19.30
CA SER A 33 9.21 17.35 -19.02
C SER A 33 8.63 16.56 -17.85
N LEU A 34 7.67 17.15 -17.12
CA LEU A 34 6.94 16.42 -16.07
C LEU A 34 6.34 15.11 -16.62
N LYS A 35 5.82 15.15 -17.85
CA LYS A 35 5.23 13.98 -18.51
C LYS A 35 6.27 12.86 -18.68
N ASP A 36 7.47 13.18 -19.13
CA ASP A 36 8.52 12.18 -19.31
C ASP A 36 8.94 11.58 -17.96
N ALA A 37 9.01 12.41 -16.91
CA ALA A 37 9.30 11.94 -15.55
C ALA A 37 8.24 10.98 -15.00
N VAL A 38 6.94 11.31 -15.12
CA VAL A 38 5.88 10.39 -14.64
C VAL A 38 5.83 9.09 -15.44
N GLU A 39 6.06 9.13 -16.75
CA GLU A 39 6.11 7.93 -17.59
C GLU A 39 7.34 7.06 -17.26
N ARG A 40 8.52 7.66 -17.12
CA ARG A 40 9.79 6.96 -16.88
C ARG A 40 9.83 6.21 -15.56
N TYR A 41 9.21 6.75 -14.52
CA TYR A 41 9.21 6.19 -13.17
C TYR A 41 7.91 5.45 -12.82
N GLU A 42 7.02 5.23 -13.80
CA GLU A 42 5.67 4.71 -13.59
C GLU A 42 4.98 5.39 -12.39
N ILE A 43 4.97 6.72 -12.36
CA ILE A 43 4.36 7.50 -11.28
C ILE A 43 2.92 7.87 -11.67
N ASP A 44 1.99 7.63 -10.76
CA ASP A 44 0.61 8.10 -10.85
C ASP A 44 0.19 8.72 -9.51
N TYR A 45 -1.02 9.23 -9.43
CA TYR A 45 -1.60 9.66 -8.16
C TYR A 45 -1.66 8.50 -7.16
N ALA A 46 -1.27 8.76 -5.92
CA ALA A 46 -1.18 7.74 -4.88
C ALA A 46 -2.51 7.00 -4.67
N TRP A 47 -3.65 7.70 -4.75
CA TRP A 47 -4.97 7.08 -4.65
C TRP A 47 -5.32 6.18 -5.85
N GLN A 48 -4.83 6.50 -7.06
CA GLN A 48 -4.96 5.63 -8.24
C GLN A 48 -4.13 4.37 -8.08
N VAL A 49 -2.86 4.50 -7.70
CA VAL A 49 -1.97 3.35 -7.52
C VAL A 49 -2.50 2.42 -6.43
N LEU A 50 -2.89 2.97 -5.27
CA LEU A 50 -3.46 2.21 -4.14
C LEU A 50 -4.80 1.54 -4.49
N GLY A 51 -5.60 2.16 -5.36
CA GLY A 51 -6.86 1.61 -5.84
C GLY A 51 -6.74 0.66 -7.02
N SER A 52 -5.52 0.42 -7.54
CA SER A 52 -5.32 -0.34 -8.77
C SER A 52 -5.46 -1.85 -8.54
N GLN A 53 -6.01 -2.55 -9.54
CA GLN A 53 -6.07 -4.01 -9.53
C GLN A 53 -4.65 -4.64 -9.55
N ARG A 54 -3.71 -4.03 -10.28
CA ARG A 54 -2.29 -4.44 -10.33
C ARG A 54 -1.70 -4.53 -8.93
N LEU A 55 -1.91 -3.51 -8.10
CA LEU A 55 -1.37 -3.48 -6.74
C LEU A 55 -2.09 -4.47 -5.82
N LEU A 56 -3.41 -4.59 -5.93
CA LEU A 56 -4.17 -5.57 -5.15
C LEU A 56 -3.67 -6.99 -5.39
N ASP A 57 -3.50 -7.38 -6.65
CA ASP A 57 -3.03 -8.73 -7.02
C ASP A 57 -1.62 -8.99 -6.49
N ALA A 58 -0.73 -7.99 -6.56
CA ALA A 58 0.61 -8.07 -6.00
C ALA A 58 0.59 -8.23 -4.47
N CYS A 59 -0.23 -7.45 -3.75
CA CYS A 59 -0.40 -7.57 -2.30
C CYS A 59 -0.93 -8.95 -1.89
N VAL A 60 -1.92 -9.49 -2.62
CA VAL A 60 -2.46 -10.83 -2.37
C VAL A 60 -1.40 -11.90 -2.62
N ALA A 61 -0.62 -11.79 -3.71
CA ALA A 61 0.47 -12.71 -3.99
C ALA A 61 1.55 -12.68 -2.90
N ALA A 62 1.98 -11.49 -2.48
CA ALA A 62 2.96 -11.31 -1.40
C ALA A 62 2.47 -11.88 -0.06
N LEU A 63 1.19 -11.69 0.26
CA LEU A 63 0.58 -12.25 1.45
C LEU A 63 0.52 -13.79 1.40
N GLY A 64 0.11 -14.36 0.27
CA GLY A 64 0.08 -15.82 0.09
C GLY A 64 1.47 -16.44 0.21
N ALA A 65 2.48 -15.82 -0.39
CA ALA A 65 3.86 -16.25 -0.27
C ALA A 65 4.36 -16.23 1.19
N ARG A 66 3.92 -15.26 1.99
CA ARG A 66 4.28 -15.18 3.42
C ARG A 66 3.55 -16.17 4.31
N LEU A 67 2.27 -16.41 4.05
CA LEU A 67 1.49 -17.38 4.80
C LEU A 67 1.89 -18.82 4.47
N GLY A 68 2.52 -19.04 3.31
CA GLY A 68 2.84 -20.38 2.83
C GLY A 68 1.60 -21.15 2.32
N ASP A 69 0.45 -20.48 2.27
CA ASP A 69 -0.85 -21.03 1.93
C ASP A 69 -1.63 -20.08 1.00
N PRO A 70 -2.62 -20.60 0.24
CA PRO A 70 -3.53 -19.75 -0.52
C PRO A 70 -4.23 -18.71 0.37
N VAL A 71 -4.30 -17.47 -0.12
CA VAL A 71 -4.99 -16.38 0.59
C VAL A 71 -6.49 -16.65 0.63
N SER A 72 -7.05 -16.72 1.84
CA SER A 72 -8.49 -16.87 2.06
C SER A 72 -9.27 -15.61 1.64
N ASP A 73 -10.58 -15.74 1.44
CA ASP A 73 -11.44 -14.59 1.15
C ASP A 73 -11.40 -13.53 2.26
N ALA A 74 -11.27 -13.94 3.52
CA ALA A 74 -11.15 -13.03 4.66
C ALA A 74 -9.82 -12.25 4.64
N HIS A 75 -8.72 -12.91 4.29
CA HIS A 75 -7.42 -12.25 4.12
C HIS A 75 -7.46 -11.28 2.94
N ARG A 76 -8.05 -11.69 1.81
CA ARG A 76 -8.22 -10.82 0.63
C ARG A 76 -9.07 -9.59 0.96
N ALA A 77 -10.17 -9.77 1.69
CA ALA A 77 -11.01 -8.65 2.13
C ALA A 77 -10.24 -7.67 3.02
N SER A 78 -9.36 -8.17 3.89
CA SER A 78 -8.51 -7.33 4.74
C SER A 78 -7.51 -6.49 3.92
N VAL A 79 -6.89 -7.09 2.89
CA VAL A 79 -6.03 -6.36 1.94
C VAL A 79 -6.80 -5.26 1.23
N VAL A 80 -7.99 -5.57 0.72
CA VAL A 80 -8.85 -4.59 0.03
C VAL A 80 -9.23 -3.44 0.95
N ASP A 81 -9.68 -3.72 2.18
CA ASP A 81 -10.08 -2.69 3.15
C ASP A 81 -8.93 -1.72 3.46
N VAL A 82 -7.73 -2.24 3.69
CA VAL A 82 -6.55 -1.42 4.00
C VAL A 82 -6.15 -0.56 2.80
N LEU A 83 -6.08 -1.13 1.60
CA LEU A 83 -5.74 -0.39 0.38
C LEU A 83 -6.75 0.71 0.07
N GLN A 84 -8.05 0.41 0.17
CA GLN A 84 -9.11 1.40 -0.06
C GLN A 84 -9.11 2.51 1.00
N SER A 85 -8.92 2.14 2.27
CA SER A 85 -8.82 3.12 3.36
C SER A 85 -7.59 4.01 3.19
N ALA A 86 -6.45 3.44 2.79
CA ALA A 86 -5.24 4.20 2.53
C ALA A 86 -5.37 5.12 1.32
N ALA A 87 -6.02 4.65 0.24
CA ALA A 87 -6.31 5.45 -0.95
C ALA A 87 -7.21 6.64 -0.62
N ALA A 88 -8.27 6.43 0.16
CA ALA A 88 -9.19 7.48 0.59
C ALA A 88 -8.54 8.52 1.51
N ALA A 89 -7.46 8.15 2.21
CA ALA A 89 -6.69 9.04 3.07
C ALA A 89 -5.60 9.83 2.31
N GLN A 90 -5.34 9.55 1.03
CA GLN A 90 -4.32 10.26 0.27
C GLN A 90 -4.74 11.69 -0.09
N SER A 91 -3.77 12.59 -0.13
CA SER A 91 -3.95 13.91 -0.72
C SER A 91 -4.16 13.80 -2.24
N THR A 92 -4.92 14.73 -2.81
CA THR A 92 -5.18 14.78 -4.26
C THR A 92 -3.94 15.15 -5.08
N ASP A 93 -2.92 15.72 -4.46
CA ASP A 93 -1.64 16.07 -5.06
C ASP A 93 -0.51 15.07 -4.74
N ALA A 94 -0.81 14.01 -3.97
CA ALA A 94 0.15 12.96 -3.67
C ALA A 94 0.33 12.03 -4.87
N LEU A 95 1.57 11.83 -5.26
CA LEU A 95 2.01 10.92 -6.30
C LEU A 95 2.78 9.75 -5.69
N MET A 96 2.68 8.59 -6.32
CA MET A 96 3.33 7.35 -5.94
C MET A 96 3.80 6.61 -7.19
N SER A 97 4.99 5.98 -7.11
CA SER A 97 5.43 5.05 -8.16
C SER A 97 4.81 3.67 -7.94
N PHE A 98 4.62 2.91 -9.02
CA PHE A 98 4.25 1.50 -8.94
C PHE A 98 5.37 0.62 -8.37
N ASP A 99 6.63 1.08 -8.36
CA ASP A 99 7.79 0.35 -7.81
C ASP A 99 7.91 0.48 -6.28
N ASN A 100 6.91 1.04 -5.61
CA ASN A 100 6.89 1.13 -4.16
C ASN A 100 6.73 -0.27 -3.54
N ASP A 101 7.45 -0.57 -2.45
CA ASP A 101 7.42 -1.88 -1.74
C ASP A 101 6.11 -2.12 -0.95
N VAL A 102 4.99 -1.61 -1.46
CA VAL A 102 3.66 -1.69 -0.84
C VAL A 102 3.21 -3.15 -0.62
N PRO A 103 3.35 -4.08 -1.58
CA PRO A 103 2.97 -5.48 -1.37
C PRO A 103 3.70 -6.12 -0.18
N GLU A 104 5.00 -5.94 -0.11
CA GLU A 104 5.87 -6.50 0.92
C GLU A 104 5.60 -5.85 2.28
N HIS A 105 5.41 -4.53 2.31
CA HIS A 105 5.09 -3.79 3.53
C HIS A 105 3.74 -4.22 4.11
N LEU A 106 2.69 -4.23 3.27
CA LEU A 106 1.34 -4.60 3.69
C LEU A 106 1.26 -6.05 4.16
N ALA A 107 1.87 -6.98 3.42
CA ALA A 107 1.91 -8.39 3.81
C ALA A 107 2.60 -8.59 5.17
N THR A 108 3.68 -7.87 5.45
CA THR A 108 4.37 -7.93 6.76
C THR A 108 3.43 -7.52 7.90
N LEU A 109 2.75 -6.39 7.75
CA LEU A 109 1.87 -5.86 8.78
C LEU A 109 0.65 -6.76 9.02
N LEU A 110 0.07 -7.30 7.95
CA LEU A 110 -1.10 -8.19 8.04
C LEU A 110 -0.75 -9.52 8.70
N CYS A 111 0.39 -10.14 8.38
CA CYS A 111 0.83 -11.37 9.06
C CYS A 111 0.95 -11.15 10.58
N VAL A 112 1.59 -10.07 11.01
CA VAL A 112 1.71 -9.72 12.44
C VAL A 112 0.33 -9.54 13.08
N GLU A 113 -0.61 -8.92 12.38
CA GLU A 113 -1.96 -8.72 12.92
C GLU A 113 -2.75 -10.04 13.02
N PHE A 114 -2.66 -10.92 12.01
CA PHE A 114 -3.31 -12.23 12.04
C PHE A 114 -2.75 -13.13 13.15
N ASP A 115 -1.43 -13.11 13.37
CA ASP A 115 -0.79 -13.84 14.47
C ASP A 115 -1.33 -13.35 15.83
N ARG A 116 -1.45 -12.02 16.02
CA ARG A 116 -2.00 -11.44 17.25
C ARG A 116 -3.46 -11.81 17.47
N GLN A 117 -4.26 -11.87 16.41
CA GLN A 117 -5.66 -12.28 16.48
C GLN A 117 -5.81 -13.76 16.84
N SER A 118 -4.96 -14.63 16.28
CA SER A 118 -4.92 -16.06 16.57
C SER A 118 -4.60 -16.35 18.04
N VAL A 119 -3.59 -15.66 18.61
CA VAL A 119 -3.22 -15.79 20.03
C VAL A 119 -4.38 -15.38 20.94
N ARG A 120 -5.02 -14.23 20.67
CA ARG A 120 -6.16 -13.75 21.47
C ARG A 120 -7.37 -14.68 21.42
N ALA A 121 -7.63 -15.30 20.26
CA ALA A 121 -8.73 -16.26 20.12
C ALA A 121 -8.48 -17.53 20.96
N THR A 122 -7.21 -17.93 21.11
CA THR A 122 -6.81 -19.10 21.90
C THR A 122 -6.88 -18.82 23.41
N GLU A 123 -6.55 -17.59 23.85
CA GLU A 123 -6.64 -17.18 25.26
C GLU A 123 -8.08 -16.99 25.76
N ALA A 124 -9.04 -16.79 24.85
CA ALA A 124 -10.45 -16.58 25.17
C ALA A 124 -11.29 -17.88 25.17
N ALA A 125 -10.68 -19.03 24.83
CA ALA A 125 -11.31 -20.35 24.77
C ALA A 125 -11.00 -21.19 26.02
#